data_AF-A0A924Q5F3-F1
#
_entry.id   AF-A0A924Q5F3-F1
#
_cell.length_a   1.000
_cell.length_b   1.000
_cell.length_c   1.000
_cell.angle_alpha   90.00
_cell.angle_beta   90.00
_cell.angle_gamma   90.00
#
_symmetry.space_group_name_H-M   'P 1'
#
loop_
_entity.id
_entity.type
_entity.pdbx_description
1 polymer ?
#
loop_
_entity_poly.entity_id
_entity_poly.type
_entity_poly.pdbx_seq_one_letter_code
_entity_poly.pdbx_strand_id
1 'polypeptide(L)'
;MISLNTKRDNRSKGFTIVELLIVIVVIGILAALVITTYAGIQAKARNGKRSTDVQSIQTQLEAFYSQNGYYPSLADMNSKTWRATNMKSLDKVALVDPSTNCDPEAVSTCLAATPAAKVYAYAVQDASGASCETTDTNCAQYTLTATYEGTVNNQTTYVKKNLD
;
A
#
# COMPACT_ATOMS: atom_id res chain seq x y z
N MET A 1 -10.35 -45.51 -69.25
CA MET A 1 -10.98 -45.49 -67.91
C MET A 1 -10.59 -44.19 -67.22
N ILE A 2 -11.55 -43.53 -66.60
CA ILE A 2 -11.65 -42.07 -66.40
C ILE A 2 -10.56 -41.50 -65.47
N SER A 3 -9.93 -40.39 -65.89
CA SER A 3 -9.03 -39.58 -65.06
C SER A 3 -9.86 -38.53 -64.30
N LEU A 4 -9.83 -38.57 -62.95
CA LEU A 4 -10.52 -37.60 -62.10
C LEU A 4 -9.59 -36.42 -61.80
N ASN A 5 -9.85 -35.28 -62.44
CA ASN A 5 -9.17 -34.03 -62.13
C ASN A 5 -9.86 -33.34 -60.94
N THR A 6 -9.37 -33.57 -59.72
CA THR A 6 -9.85 -32.88 -58.50
C THR A 6 -9.36 -31.43 -58.48
N LYS A 7 -10.23 -30.49 -58.87
CA LYS A 7 -10.04 -29.06 -58.64
C LYS A 7 -10.09 -28.78 -57.14
N ARG A 8 -8.96 -28.37 -56.55
CA ARG A 8 -8.87 -27.97 -55.14
C ARG A 8 -9.17 -26.47 -55.06
N ASP A 9 -10.40 -26.11 -54.70
CA ASP A 9 -10.81 -24.73 -54.44
C ASP A 9 -10.17 -24.24 -53.12
N ASN A 10 -8.94 -23.72 -53.20
CA ASN A 10 -8.35 -22.95 -52.10
C ASN A 10 -8.99 -21.56 -52.08
N ARG A 11 -10.17 -21.44 -51.46
CA ARG A 11 -10.76 -20.14 -51.10
C ARG A 11 -10.01 -19.56 -49.91
N SER A 12 -8.87 -18.94 -50.15
CA SER A 12 -8.26 -18.01 -49.20
C SER A 12 -9.19 -16.80 -49.07
N LYS A 13 -10.07 -16.84 -48.07
CA LYS A 13 -10.85 -15.68 -47.66
C LYS A 13 -9.90 -14.70 -46.97
N GLY A 14 -9.52 -13.63 -47.67
CA GLY A 14 -8.82 -12.50 -47.05
C GLY A 14 -9.76 -11.74 -46.13
N PHE A 15 -9.23 -11.21 -45.02
CA PHE A 15 -9.95 -10.24 -44.19
C PHE A 15 -10.29 -9.01 -45.03
N THR A 16 -11.52 -8.52 -44.91
CA THR A 16 -11.87 -7.23 -45.54
C THR A 16 -11.24 -6.09 -44.76
N ILE A 17 -10.87 -5.01 -45.47
CA ILE A 17 -10.35 -3.79 -44.83
C ILE A 17 -11.37 -3.22 -43.83
N VAL A 18 -12.67 -3.39 -44.12
CA VAL A 18 -13.76 -2.95 -43.25
C VAL A 18 -13.81 -3.75 -41.95
N GLU A 19 -13.57 -5.07 -42.00
CA GLU A 19 -13.47 -5.91 -40.80
C GLU A 19 -12.29 -5.51 -39.91
N LEU A 20 -11.15 -5.14 -40.50
CA LEU A 20 -10.03 -4.65 -39.71
C LEU A 20 -10.31 -3.26 -39.11
N LEU A 21 -10.97 -2.38 -39.88
CA LEU A 21 -11.29 -1.01 -39.47
C LEU A 21 -12.24 -1.00 -38.27
N ILE A 22 -13.31 -1.80 -38.30
CA ILE A 22 -14.25 -1.85 -37.17
C ILE A 22 -13.57 -2.39 -35.91
N VAL A 23 -12.64 -3.35 -36.03
CA VAL A 23 -11.92 -3.93 -34.88
C VAL A 23 -11.03 -2.90 -34.20
N ILE A 24 -10.24 -2.12 -34.95
CA ILE A 24 -9.39 -1.09 -34.35
C ILE A 24 -10.20 0.04 -33.70
N VAL A 25 -11.36 0.38 -34.27
CA VAL A 25 -12.28 1.36 -33.69
C VAL A 25 -12.84 0.86 -32.37
N VAL A 26 -13.32 -0.39 -32.33
CA VAL A 26 -13.84 -1.00 -31.09
C VAL A 26 -12.76 -1.10 -30.02
N ILE A 27 -11.54 -1.55 -30.37
CA ILE A 27 -10.41 -1.61 -29.43
C ILE A 27 -10.05 -0.21 -28.91
N GLY A 28 -10.07 0.82 -29.76
CA GLY A 28 -9.81 2.21 -29.36
C GLY A 28 -10.81 2.72 -28.33
N ILE A 29 -12.11 2.45 -28.53
CA ILE A 29 -13.17 2.85 -27.58
C ILE A 29 -13.00 2.11 -26.24
N LEU A 30 -12.77 0.79 -26.28
CA LEU A 30 -12.60 -0.01 -25.06
C LEU A 30 -11.34 0.41 -24.28
N ALA A 31 -10.22 0.67 -24.96
CA ALA A 31 -8.99 1.11 -24.34
C ALA A 31 -9.16 2.46 -23.61
N ALA A 32 -9.88 3.41 -24.21
CA ALA A 32 -10.13 4.72 -23.60
C ALA A 32 -10.93 4.61 -22.28
N LEU A 33 -11.95 3.74 -22.24
CA LEU A 33 -12.73 3.51 -21.01
C LEU A 33 -11.91 2.86 -19.90
N VAL A 34 -11.07 1.88 -20.24
CA VAL A 34 -10.22 1.16 -19.27
C VAL A 34 -9.24 2.12 -18.57
N ILE A 35 -8.61 3.05 -19.29
CA ILE A 35 -7.62 3.97 -18.72
C ILE A 35 -8.22 4.81 -17.57
N THR A 36 -9.43 5.32 -17.75
CA THR A 36 -10.07 6.21 -16.75
C THR A 36 -10.46 5.47 -15.45
N THR A 37 -10.83 4.20 -15.55
CA THR A 37 -11.25 3.39 -14.39
C THR A 37 -10.07 2.80 -13.63
N TYR A 38 -8.96 2.53 -14.31
CA TYR A 38 -7.79 1.85 -13.76
C TYR A 38 -7.12 2.62 -12.61
N ALA A 39 -7.01 3.95 -12.74
CA ALA A 39 -6.38 4.80 -11.71
C ALA A 39 -7.11 4.74 -10.35
N GLY A 40 -8.45 4.74 -10.36
CA GLY A 40 -9.27 4.65 -9.15
C GLY A 40 -9.17 3.29 -8.47
N ILE A 41 -9.09 2.20 -9.25
CA ILE A 41 -8.95 0.83 -8.73
C ILE A 41 -7.62 0.67 -7.98
N GLN A 42 -6.52 1.18 -8.56
CA GLN A 42 -5.22 1.11 -7.89
C GLN A 42 -5.18 1.91 -6.58
N ALA A 43 -5.76 3.11 -6.55
CA ALA A 43 -5.82 3.93 -5.34
C ALA A 43 -6.60 3.22 -4.22
N LYS A 44 -7.72 2.56 -4.55
CA LYS A 44 -8.50 1.75 -3.61
C LYS A 44 -7.70 0.55 -3.08
N ALA A 45 -6.97 -0.14 -3.95
CA ALA A 45 -6.11 -1.26 -3.54
C ALA A 45 -4.99 -0.80 -2.60
N ARG A 46 -4.33 0.33 -2.90
CA ARG A 46 -3.32 0.94 -2.02
C ARG A 46 -3.92 1.37 -0.68
N ASN A 47 -5.08 2.01 -0.67
CA ASN A 47 -5.78 2.38 0.57
C ASN A 47 -6.13 1.14 1.43
N GLY A 48 -6.53 0.03 0.80
CA GLY A 48 -6.73 -1.25 1.48
C GLY A 48 -5.44 -1.74 2.14
N LYS A 49 -4.32 -1.75 1.40
CA LYS A 49 -3.00 -2.11 1.93
C LYS A 49 -2.57 -1.20 3.09
N ARG A 50 -2.78 0.12 3.00
CA ARG A 50 -2.52 1.08 4.09
C ARG A 50 -3.26 0.72 5.37
N SER A 51 -4.54 0.34 5.26
CA SER A 51 -5.33 -0.07 6.42
C SER A 51 -4.78 -1.34 7.06
N THR A 52 -4.41 -2.34 6.26
CA THR A 52 -3.84 -3.61 6.74
C THR A 52 -2.47 -3.39 7.39
N ASP A 53 -1.64 -2.54 6.80
CA ASP A 53 -0.31 -2.20 7.32
C ASP A 53 -0.40 -1.54 8.69
N VAL A 54 -1.24 -0.51 8.81
CA VAL A 54 -1.47 0.20 10.08
C VAL A 54 -2.00 -0.76 11.16
N GLN A 55 -2.86 -1.73 10.80
CA GLN A 55 -3.34 -2.75 11.74
C GLN A 55 -2.24 -3.72 12.17
N SER A 56 -1.37 -4.13 11.26
CA SER A 56 -0.22 -4.98 11.55
C SER A 56 0.76 -4.28 12.50
N ILE A 57 1.07 -3.01 12.24
CA ILE A 57 1.93 -2.18 13.10
C ILE A 57 1.29 -2.01 14.48
N GLN A 58 -0.01 -1.68 14.56
CA GLN A 58 -0.75 -1.60 15.81
C GLN A 58 -0.60 -2.90 16.63
N THR A 59 -0.84 -4.06 16.01
CA THR A 59 -0.74 -5.36 16.70
C THR A 59 0.64 -5.56 17.33
N GLN A 60 1.69 -5.17 16.63
CA GLN A 60 3.08 -5.30 17.11
C GLN A 60 3.43 -4.26 18.18
N LEU A 61 2.86 -3.06 18.10
CA LEU A 61 2.98 -2.04 19.14
C LEU A 61 2.35 -2.51 20.44
N GLU A 62 1.14 -3.06 20.39
CA GLU A 62 0.48 -3.61 21.59
C GLU A 62 1.23 -4.81 22.16
N ALA A 63 1.72 -5.70 21.30
CA ALA A 63 2.53 -6.84 21.73
C ALA A 63 3.84 -6.39 22.41
N PHE A 64 4.47 -5.32 21.92
CA PHE A 64 5.65 -4.74 22.56
C PHE A 64 5.31 -4.11 23.92
N TYR A 65 4.24 -3.32 23.98
CA TYR A 65 3.77 -2.69 25.22
C TYR A 65 3.45 -3.74 26.29
N SER A 66 2.76 -4.83 25.91
CA SER A 66 2.44 -5.92 26.84
C SER A 66 3.67 -6.58 27.46
N GLN A 67 4.83 -6.52 26.81
CA GLN A 67 6.08 -7.11 27.31
C GLN A 67 6.94 -6.12 28.09
N ASN A 68 6.91 -4.84 27.73
CA ASN A 68 7.87 -3.83 28.22
C ASN A 68 7.22 -2.73 29.07
N GLY A 69 5.90 -2.54 28.98
CA GLY A 69 5.14 -1.53 29.72
C GLY A 69 5.15 -0.12 29.12
N TYR A 70 5.73 0.07 27.93
CA TYR A 70 5.77 1.35 27.22
C TYR A 70 5.78 1.14 25.70
N TYR A 71 5.39 2.17 24.95
CA TYR A 71 5.48 2.18 23.49
C TYR A 71 6.85 2.66 23.00
N PRO A 72 7.39 2.10 21.91
CA PRO A 72 8.70 2.50 21.40
C PRO A 72 8.68 3.92 20.84
N SER A 73 9.83 4.60 20.92
CA SER A 73 9.98 5.93 20.32
C SER A 73 9.87 5.89 18.79
N LEU A 74 9.65 7.05 18.15
CA LEU A 74 9.69 7.13 16.69
C LEU A 74 11.06 6.71 16.12
N ALA A 75 12.15 7.02 16.83
CA ALA A 75 13.50 6.65 16.42
C ALA A 75 13.70 5.12 16.51
N ASP A 76 13.19 4.47 17.56
CA ASP A 76 13.20 3.01 17.69
C ASP A 76 12.42 2.33 16.55
N MET A 77 11.23 2.85 16.23
CA MET A 77 10.42 2.34 15.14
C MET A 77 11.07 2.53 13.76
N ASN A 78 11.86 3.60 13.56
CA ASN A 78 12.62 3.80 12.33
C ASN A 78 13.94 2.99 12.30
N SER A 79 14.38 2.45 13.44
CA SER A 79 15.61 1.66 13.53
C SER A 79 15.38 0.20 13.13
N LYS A 80 15.98 -0.21 12.00
CA LYS A 80 15.96 -1.60 11.53
C LYS A 80 16.45 -2.59 12.59
N THR A 81 17.59 -2.30 13.22
CA THR A 81 18.22 -3.20 14.21
C THR A 81 17.32 -3.35 15.44
N TRP A 82 16.70 -2.26 15.86
CA TRP A 82 15.77 -2.28 16.98
C TRP A 82 14.54 -3.12 16.66
N ARG A 83 13.88 -2.90 15.50
CA ARG A 83 12.71 -3.68 15.07
C ARG A 83 13.03 -5.17 14.91
N ALA A 84 14.19 -5.51 14.33
CA ALA A 84 14.60 -6.90 14.16
C ALA A 84 14.73 -7.65 15.50
N THR A 85 15.00 -6.92 16.58
CA THR A 85 15.14 -7.49 17.92
C THR A 85 13.80 -7.51 18.67
N ASN A 86 13.05 -6.41 18.62
CA ASN A 86 11.89 -6.14 19.47
C ASN A 86 10.53 -6.39 18.79
N MET A 87 10.49 -6.44 17.46
CA MET A 87 9.26 -6.56 16.65
C MET A 87 9.40 -7.62 15.56
N LYS A 88 9.86 -8.82 15.91
CA LYS A 88 10.21 -9.91 14.97
C LYS A 88 9.08 -10.32 14.03
N SER A 89 7.82 -10.22 14.46
CA SER A 89 6.65 -10.59 13.66
C SER A 89 6.14 -9.47 12.76
N LEU A 90 6.73 -8.27 12.81
CA LEU A 90 6.34 -7.16 11.94
C LEU A 90 6.93 -7.39 10.55
N ASP A 91 6.08 -7.40 9.53
CA ASP A 91 6.54 -7.41 8.15
C ASP A 91 7.29 -6.11 7.84
N LYS A 92 8.50 -6.23 7.29
CA LYS A 92 9.39 -5.11 6.98
C LYS A 92 8.76 -4.12 6.01
N VAL A 93 7.92 -4.62 5.10
CA VAL A 93 7.22 -3.76 4.13
C VAL A 93 5.96 -3.12 4.69
N ALA A 94 5.52 -3.48 5.91
CA ALA A 94 4.35 -2.86 6.53
C ALA A 94 4.60 -1.40 6.93
N LEU A 95 5.85 -0.97 7.07
CA LEU A 95 6.21 0.41 7.41
C LEU A 95 6.37 1.31 6.17
N VAL A 96 6.17 0.75 4.98
CA VAL A 96 6.35 1.44 3.70
C VAL A 96 4.98 1.72 3.09
N ASP A 97 4.70 2.99 2.80
CA ASP A 97 3.47 3.34 2.09
C ASP A 97 3.53 2.77 0.66
N PRO A 98 2.45 2.13 0.15
CA PRO A 98 2.39 1.51 -1.17
C PRO A 98 2.64 2.45 -2.36
N SER A 99 2.64 3.76 -2.14
CA SER A 99 2.87 4.79 -3.16
C SER A 99 4.21 5.51 -3.02
N THR A 100 5.07 5.05 -2.09
CA THR A 100 6.45 5.53 -1.94
C THR A 100 7.46 4.40 -2.06
N ASN A 101 8.72 4.79 -2.13
CA ASN A 101 9.88 3.92 -2.19
C ASN A 101 10.79 4.14 -0.97
N CYS A 102 10.24 4.46 0.20
CA CYS A 102 11.08 4.46 1.40
C CYS A 102 11.61 3.04 1.59
N ASP A 103 12.94 2.88 1.52
CA ASP A 103 13.57 1.59 1.69
C ASP A 103 13.64 1.30 3.19
N PRO A 104 12.88 0.30 3.70
CA PRO A 104 12.85 -0.03 5.13
C PRO A 104 14.17 -0.65 5.60
N GLU A 105 15.06 -1.00 4.68
CA GLU A 105 16.40 -1.51 4.92
C GLU A 105 17.49 -0.41 4.83
N ALA A 106 17.18 0.75 4.26
CA ALA A 106 18.03 1.94 4.31
C ALA A 106 17.74 2.78 5.57
N VAL A 107 18.69 3.62 6.00
CA VAL A 107 18.53 4.58 7.12
C VAL A 107 17.65 5.77 6.68
N SER A 108 16.52 5.48 6.03
CA SER A 108 15.53 6.47 5.62
C SER A 108 14.37 6.37 6.61
N THR A 109 14.01 7.47 7.26
CA THR A 109 12.85 7.57 8.15
C THR A 109 11.57 7.24 7.37
N CYS A 110 11.14 5.97 7.42
CA CYS A 110 9.94 5.48 6.74
C CYS A 110 8.68 5.96 7.46
N LEU A 111 8.78 6.16 8.78
CA LEU A 111 7.76 6.81 9.59
C LEU A 111 8.11 8.28 9.80
N ALA A 112 7.11 9.15 9.64
CA ALA A 112 7.20 10.57 9.97
C ALA A 112 6.60 10.87 11.35
N ALA A 113 7.06 11.94 12.01
CA ALA A 113 6.44 12.41 13.26
C ALA A 113 5.06 13.06 13.02
N THR A 114 4.84 13.59 11.81
CA THR A 114 3.62 14.32 11.43
C THR A 114 2.95 13.67 10.22
N PRO A 115 1.61 13.58 10.18
CA PRO A 115 0.87 13.05 9.04
C PRO A 115 1.22 13.78 7.73
N ALA A 116 1.58 13.01 6.71
CA ALA A 116 1.88 13.52 5.38
C ALA A 116 1.27 12.61 4.31
N ALA A 117 1.14 13.12 3.09
CA ALA A 117 0.71 12.31 1.96
C ALA A 117 1.76 11.23 1.68
N LYS A 118 1.29 9.99 1.45
CA LYS A 118 2.13 8.86 1.07
C LYS A 118 3.18 8.45 2.12
N VAL A 119 3.07 8.88 3.36
CA VAL A 119 3.99 8.46 4.44
C VAL A 119 3.15 8.12 5.66
N TYR A 120 3.48 7.01 6.33
CA TYR A 120 2.88 6.69 7.61
C TYR A 120 3.46 7.58 8.70
N ALA A 121 2.60 8.16 9.53
CA ALA A 121 3.03 8.97 10.64
C ALA A 121 2.82 8.24 11.96
N TYR A 122 3.84 8.26 12.81
CA TYR A 122 3.81 7.67 14.14
C TYR A 122 4.26 8.74 15.15
N ALA A 123 3.35 9.09 16.05
CA ALA A 123 3.62 9.95 17.18
C ALA A 123 3.42 9.14 18.45
N VAL A 124 4.32 9.31 19.41
CA VAL A 124 4.30 8.60 20.69
C VAL A 124 4.59 9.60 21.79
N GLN A 125 3.80 9.54 22.86
CA GLN A 125 3.80 10.49 23.94
C GLN A 125 3.71 9.76 25.29
N ASP A 126 4.23 10.41 26.33
CA ASP A 126 3.99 10.01 27.71
C ASP A 126 2.58 10.45 28.20
N ALA A 127 2.25 10.12 29.44
CA ALA A 127 0.96 10.47 30.04
C ALA A 127 0.73 11.99 30.20
N SER A 128 1.79 12.81 30.08
CA SER A 128 1.72 14.27 30.13
C SER A 128 1.55 14.92 28.74
N GLY A 129 1.65 14.13 27.68
CA GLY A 129 1.61 14.59 26.29
C GLY A 129 2.96 14.99 25.71
N ALA A 130 4.07 14.74 26.43
CA ALA A 130 5.42 14.99 25.91
C ALA A 130 5.81 13.90 24.91
N SER A 131 6.44 14.27 23.80
CA SER A 131 6.97 13.31 22.83
C SER A 131 8.06 12.44 23.44
N CYS A 132 8.09 11.16 23.08
CA CYS A 132 9.10 10.23 23.58
C CYS A 132 10.36 10.12 22.71
N GLU A 133 11.51 10.01 23.38
CA GLU A 133 12.82 9.67 22.82
C GLU A 133 13.23 8.21 23.14
N THR A 134 14.35 7.75 22.58
CA THR A 134 14.80 6.33 22.66
C THR A 134 15.12 5.85 24.08
N THR A 135 15.34 6.76 25.01
CA THR A 135 15.66 6.45 26.42
C THR A 135 14.42 6.40 27.30
N ASP A 136 13.27 6.82 26.79
CA ASP A 136 12.06 6.98 27.57
C ASP A 136 11.33 5.64 27.72
N THR A 137 10.97 5.33 28.95
CA THR A 137 10.26 4.09 29.33
C THR A 137 8.87 4.37 29.91
N ASN A 138 8.40 5.60 29.78
CA ASN A 138 7.10 6.10 30.27
C ASN A 138 6.12 6.44 29.13
N CYS A 139 6.44 6.04 27.90
CA CYS A 139 5.62 6.27 26.72
C CYS A 139 4.31 5.48 26.80
N ALA A 140 3.21 6.19 27.00
CA ALA A 140 1.92 5.60 27.34
C ALA A 140 0.90 5.68 26.21
N GLN A 141 1.10 6.57 25.24
CA GLN A 141 0.14 6.84 24.18
C GLN A 141 0.84 6.86 22.83
N TYR A 142 0.17 6.31 21.81
CA TYR A 142 0.62 6.48 20.43
C TYR A 142 -0.53 6.85 19.51
N THR A 143 -0.18 7.48 18.39
CA THR A 143 -1.08 7.74 17.27
C THR A 143 -0.36 7.37 15.98
N LEU A 144 -0.91 6.39 15.26
CA LEU A 144 -0.45 5.93 13.97
C LEU A 144 -1.44 6.38 12.89
N THR A 145 -0.95 7.06 11.86
CA THR A 145 -1.78 7.67 10.82
C THR A 145 -1.29 7.28 9.42
N ALA A 146 -2.21 6.89 8.55
CA ALA A 146 -1.98 6.78 7.11
C ALA A 146 -2.90 7.75 6.36
N THR A 147 -2.37 8.46 5.36
CA THR A 147 -3.16 9.36 4.52
C THR A 147 -3.65 8.59 3.29
N TYR A 148 -4.96 8.56 3.07
CA TYR A 148 -5.55 7.92 1.90
C TYR A 148 -5.33 8.75 0.64
N GLU A 149 -5.24 8.04 -0.49
CA GLU A 149 -5.39 8.67 -1.79
C GLU A 149 -6.88 8.96 -2.03
N GLY A 150 -7.26 10.23 -1.89
CA GLY A 150 -8.64 10.67 -1.97
C GLY A 150 -9.42 10.46 -0.67
N THR A 151 -10.75 10.38 -0.78
CA THR A 151 -11.66 10.19 0.35
C THR A 151 -12.22 8.76 0.33
N VAL A 152 -12.13 8.07 1.46
CA VAL A 152 -12.72 6.74 1.68
C VAL A 152 -13.69 6.85 2.85
N ASN A 153 -14.96 6.49 2.67
CA ASN A 153 -16.00 6.59 3.72
C ASN A 153 -16.04 7.99 4.39
N ASN A 154 -15.92 9.06 3.62
CA ASN A 154 -15.86 10.44 4.10
C ASN A 154 -14.62 10.78 4.98
N GLN A 155 -13.54 9.97 4.89
CA GLN A 155 -12.28 10.18 5.59
C GLN A 155 -11.10 10.27 4.61
N THR A 156 -10.15 11.16 4.90
CA THR A 156 -8.89 11.32 4.15
C THR A 156 -7.71 10.66 4.85
N THR A 157 -7.87 10.28 6.12
CA THR A 157 -6.86 9.61 6.92
C THR A 157 -7.43 8.39 7.62
N TYR A 158 -6.57 7.40 7.82
CA TYR A 158 -6.80 6.26 8.67
C TYR A 158 -5.95 6.40 9.92
N VAL A 159 -6.58 6.45 11.08
CA VAL A 159 -5.89 6.68 12.37
C VAL A 159 -6.13 5.51 13.30
N LYS A 160 -5.06 5.03 13.94
CA LYS A 160 -5.08 4.07 15.04
C LYS A 160 -4.34 4.64 16.23
N LYS A 161 -4.87 4.36 17.42
CA LYS A 161 -4.26 4.71 18.71
C LYS A 161 -4.10 3.45 19.55
N ASN A 162 -3.40 3.59 20.68
CA ASN A 162 -3.33 2.54 21.68
C ASN A 162 -4.74 2.04 22.06
N LEU A 163 -4.82 0.76 22.42
CA LEU A 163 -6.05 0.21 23.00
C LEU A 163 -6.26 0.87 24.37
N ASP A 164 -7.47 1.38 24.61
CA ASP A 164 -7.89 1.93 25.91
C ASP A 164 -8.08 0.83 26.96
#